data_AF-A0A8T4WYV9-F1
#
_entry.id   AF-A0A8T4WYV9-F1
#
_cell.length_a   1.000
_cell.length_b   1.000
_cell.length_c   1.000
_cell.angle_alpha   90.00
_cell.angle_beta   90.00
_cell.angle_gamma   90.00
#
_symmetry.space_group_name_H-M   'P 1'
#
loop_
_entity.id
_entity.type
_entity.pdbx_description
1 polymer ?
#
loop_
_entity_poly.entity_id
_entity_poly.type
_entity_poly.pdbx_seq_one_letter_code
_entity_poly.pdbx_strand_id
1 'polypeptide(L)' 'MDPLLGLGAAICVGILILVIIVIIIAFFLKMLIQFLPATLLAILVFLFTGDLIWAIIAFVGTAFILSLIDWVR' A
#
# COMPACT_ATOMS: atom_id res chain seq x y z
N MET A 1 -25.17 -12.28 -35.56
CA MET A 1 -24.18 -11.82 -34.56
C MET A 1 -24.98 -11.20 -33.43
N ASP A 2 -25.24 -11.98 -32.39
CA ASP A 2 -26.24 -11.64 -31.37
C ASP A 2 -25.73 -10.51 -30.47
N PRO A 3 -26.35 -9.33 -30.49
CA PRO A 3 -25.90 -8.17 -29.72
C PRO A 3 -25.90 -8.41 -28.21
N LEU A 4 -26.66 -9.40 -27.74
CA LEU A 4 -26.69 -9.87 -26.35
C LEU A 4 -25.38 -10.54 -25.91
N LEU A 5 -24.69 -11.28 -26.80
CA LEU A 5 -23.38 -11.89 -26.50
C LEU A 5 -22.28 -10.84 -26.37
N GLY A 6 -22.34 -9.79 -27.20
CA GLY A 6 -21.42 -8.64 -27.11
C GLY A 6 -21.63 -7.81 -25.84
N LEU A 7 -22.88 -7.61 -25.42
CA LEU A 7 -23.21 -6.89 -24.19
C LEU A 7 -22.75 -7.67 -22.94
N GLY A 8 -22.99 -8.99 -22.91
CA GLY A 8 -22.56 -9.86 -21.82
C GLY A 8 -21.04 -9.87 -21.64
N ALA A 9 -20.29 -9.98 -22.74
CA ALA A 9 -18.83 -9.94 -22.71
C ALA A 9 -18.30 -8.58 -22.22
N ALA A 10 -18.90 -7.46 -22.67
CA ALA A 10 -18.51 -6.13 -22.24
C ALA A 10 -18.73 -5.89 -20.73
N ILE A 11 -19.85 -6.37 -20.18
CA ILE A 11 -20.14 -6.29 -18.75
C ILE A 11 -19.14 -7.13 -17.94
N CYS A 12 -18.84 -8.35 -18.37
CA CYS A 12 -17.84 -9.20 -17.72
C CYS A 12 -16.46 -8.55 -17.69
N VAL A 13 -16.02 -7.95 -18.80
CA VAL A 13 -14.73 -7.24 -18.87
C VAL A 13 -14.74 -6.00 -17.97
N GLY A 14 -15.82 -5.22 -17.96
CA GLY A 14 -15.95 -4.05 -17.09
C GLY A 14 -15.87 -4.40 -15.60
N ILE A 15 -16.56 -5.47 -15.19
CA ILE A 15 -16.51 -5.97 -13.80
C ILE A 15 -15.10 -6.47 -13.45
N LEU A 16 -14.44 -7.19 -14.36
CA LEU A 16 -13.07 -7.68 -14.14
C LEU A 16 -12.10 -6.51 -13.92
N ILE A 17 -12.17 -5.48 -14.75
CA ILE A 17 -11.35 -4.27 -14.63
C ILE A 17 -11.62 -3.57 -13.30
N LEU A 18 -12.89 -3.40 -12.92
CA LEU A 18 -13.28 -2.80 -11.64
C LEU A 18 -12.66 -3.57 -10.46
N VAL A 19 -12.77 -4.91 -10.45
CA VAL A 19 -12.21 -5.75 -9.38
C VAL A 19 -10.70 -5.59 -9.30
N ILE A 20 -9.99 -5.59 -10.43
CA ILE A 20 -8.54 -5.38 -10.46
C ILE A 20 -8.17 -4.03 -9.86
N ILE A 21 -8.87 -2.96 -10.26
CA ILE A 21 -8.62 -1.60 -9.74
C ILE A 21 -8.83 -1.57 -8.22
N VAL A 22 -9.91 -2.17 -7.72
CA VAL A 22 -10.19 -2.22 -6.27
C VAL A 22 -9.08 -2.95 -5.52
N ILE A 23 -8.60 -4.08 -6.04
CA ILE A 23 -7.50 -4.85 -5.42
C ILE A 23 -6.22 -4.02 -5.39
N ILE A 24 -5.90 -3.34 -6.48
CA ILE A 24 -4.71 -2.50 -6.58
C ILE A 24 -4.78 -1.36 -5.56
N ILE A 25 -5.92 -0.65 -5.48
CA ILE A 25 -6.12 0.44 -4.51
C ILE A 25 -6.01 -0.10 -3.08
N ALA A 26 -6.65 -1.23 -2.78
CA ALA A 26 -6.60 -1.84 -1.45
C ALA A 26 -5.16 -2.23 -1.06
N PHE A 27 -4.38 -2.76 -2.00
CA PHE A 27 -2.98 -3.10 -1.79
C PHE A 27 -2.14 -1.86 -1.46
N PHE A 28 -2.27 -0.79 -2.25
CA PHE A 28 -1.56 0.46 -1.98
C PHE A 28 -2.00 1.12 -0.66
N LEU A 29 -3.28 1.04 -0.32
CA LEU A 29 -3.78 1.57 0.95
C LEU A 29 -3.22 0.79 2.14
N LYS A 30 -3.17 -0.54 2.04
CA LYS A 30 -2.56 -1.40 3.07
C LYS A 30 -1.08 -1.07 3.24
N MET A 31 -0.33 -0.97 2.15
CA MET A 31 1.07 -0.52 2.15
C MET A 31 1.20 0.85 2.85
N LEU A 32 0.38 1.83 2.46
CA LEU A 32 0.44 3.17 3.03
C LEU A 32 0.21 3.16 4.55
N ILE A 33 -0.83 2.45 5.01
CA ILE A 33 -1.16 2.36 6.44
C ILE A 33 -0.06 1.63 7.20
N GLN A 34 0.53 0.58 6.62
CA GLN A 34 1.59 -0.20 7.25
C GLN A 34 2.88 0.62 7.43
N PHE A 35 3.25 1.45 6.45
CA PHE A 35 4.46 2.26 6.51
C PHE A 35 4.26 3.63 7.19
N LEU A 36 3.02 4.09 7.37
CA LEU A 36 2.68 5.37 8.01
C LEU A 36 3.36 5.60 9.38
N PRO A 37 3.42 4.62 10.30
CA PRO A 37 4.06 4.83 11.60
C PRO A 37 5.57 5.02 11.46
N ALA A 38 6.19 4.26 10.55
CA ALA A 38 7.63 4.36 10.29
C ALA A 38 7.98 5.71 9.65
N THR A 39 7.19 6.20 8.70
CA THR A 39 7.40 7.53 8.09
C THR A 39 7.22 8.66 9.09
N LEU A 40 6.19 8.61 9.94
CA LEU A 40 5.99 9.61 10.99
C LEU A 40 7.16 9.64 11.97
N LEU A 41 7.66 8.47 12.40
CA LEU A 41 8.82 8.39 13.28
C LEU A 41 10.08 8.96 12.62
N ALA A 42 10.32 8.64 11.34
CA ALA A 42 11.47 9.14 10.60
C ALA A 42 11.45 10.67 10.45
N ILE A 43 10.29 11.23 10.13
CA ILE A 43 10.08 12.68 10.05
C ILE A 43 10.32 13.33 11.42
N LEU A 44 9.81 12.72 12.49
CA LEU A 44 10.00 13.22 13.85
C LEU A 44 11.48 13.20 14.26
N VAL A 45 12.18 12.10 13.98
CA VAL A 45 13.62 11.97 14.24
C VAL A 45 14.39 13.03 13.45
N PHE A 46 14.09 13.20 12.16
CA PHE A 46 14.70 14.24 11.33
C PHE A 46 14.48 15.65 11.90
N LEU A 47 13.26 15.96 12.37
CA LEU A 47 12.93 17.25 12.98
C LEU A 47 13.72 17.53 14.26
N PHE A 48 14.00 16.50 15.07
CA PHE A 48 14.72 16.66 16.33
C PHE A 48 16.25 16.60 16.19
N THR A 49 16.78 15.81 15.26
CA THR A 49 18.22 15.63 15.10
C THR A 49 18.81 16.49 13.98
N GLY A 50 18.01 16.91 13.01
CA GLY A 50 18.47 17.55 11.78
C GLY A 50 19.27 16.61 10.86
N ASP A 51 19.36 15.31 11.19
CA ASP A 51 20.21 14.35 10.49
C ASP A 51 19.36 13.32 9.73
N LEU A 52 19.51 13.34 8.42
CA LEU A 52 18.84 12.44 7.49
C LEU A 52 19.24 10.97 7.71
N ILE A 53 20.48 10.71 8.12
CA ILE A 53 20.99 9.35 8.33
C ILE A 53 20.21 8.69 9.47
N TRP A 54 20.04 9.40 10.59
CA TRP A 54 19.27 8.90 11.73
C TRP A 54 17.78 8.70 11.40
N ALA A 55 17.20 9.58 10.58
CA ALA A 55 15.83 9.44 10.11
C ALA A 55 15.65 8.17 9.25
N ILE A 56 16.60 7.89 8.35
CA ILE A 56 16.58 6.68 7.51
C ILE A 56 16.74 5.41 8.37
N ILE A 57 17.66 5.41 9.34
CA ILE A 57 17.85 4.28 10.25
C ILE A 57 16.56 4.01 11.04
N ALA A 58 15.93 5.06 11.58
CA ALA A 58 14.66 4.97 12.30
C ALA A 58 13.53 4.45 11.41
N PHE A 59 13.43 4.92 10.16
CA PHE A 59 12.45 4.43 9.19
C PHE A 59 12.60 2.93 8.94
N VAL A 60 13.81 2.49 8.56
CA VAL A 60 14.10 1.10 8.18
C VAL A 60 13.91 0.16 9.36
N GLY A 61 14.41 0.52 10.55
CA GLY A 61 14.24 -0.30 11.75
C GLY A 61 12.77 -0.50 12.12
N THR A 62 11.98 0.58 12.06
CA THR A 62 10.56 0.53 12.43
C THR A 62 9.73 -0.21 11.38
N ALA A 63 9.99 0.03 10.10
CA ALA A 63 9.37 -0.70 8.99
C ALA A 63 9.65 -2.20 9.07
N PHE A 64 10.89 -2.59 9.40
CA PHE A 64 11.26 -4.00 9.58
C PHE A 64 10.52 -4.65 10.74
N ILE A 65 10.43 -3.98 11.90
CA ILE A 65 9.68 -4.49 13.06
C ILE A 65 8.19 -4.64 12.73
N LEU A 66 7.58 -3.66 12.05
CA LEU A 66 6.18 -3.74 11.63
C LEU A 66 5.95 -4.90 10.66
N SER A 67 6.87 -5.12 9.71
CA SER A 67 6.81 -6.27 8.81
C SER A 67 6.95 -7.61 9.55
N LEU A 68 7.76 -7.69 10.61
CA LEU A 68 7.87 -8.90 11.43
C LEU A 68 6.59 -9.16 12.24
N ILE A 69 5.97 -8.11 12.78
CA ILE A 69 4.71 -8.22 13.53
C ILE A 69 3.58 -8.73 12.63
N ASP A 70 3.50 -8.24 11.39
CA ASP A 70 2.51 -8.69 10.41
C ASP A 70 2.77 -10.11 9.90
N TRP A 71 4.01 -10.61 9.98
CA TRP A 71 4.35 -12.00 9.60
C TRP A 71 4.00 -13.01 10.69
N VAL A 72 4.03 -12.60 11.95
CA VAL A 72 3.72 -13.47 13.11
C VAL A 72 2.21 -13.59 13.37
N ARG A 73 1.39 -12.68 12.84
CA ARG A 73 -0.08 -12.70 12.96
C ARG A 73 -0.74 -13.43 11.79
#